data_AF-A0A8J7Q3Y9-F1
#
_entry.id   AF-A0A8J7Q3Y9-F1
#
_cell.length_a   1.000
_cell.length_b   1.000
_cell.length_c   1.000
_cell.angle_alpha   90.00
_cell.angle_beta   90.00
_cell.angle_gamma   90.00
#
_symmetry.space_group_name_H-M   'P 1'
#
loop_
_entity.id
_entity.type
_entity.pdbx_description
1 polymer ?
#
loop_
_entity_poly.entity_id
_entity_poly.type
_entity_poly.pdbx_seq_one_letter_code
_entity_poly.pdbx_strand_id
1 'polypeptide(L)'
;MGIVLAAAVLAWLVLAGPAMLLGGAGPEVTVPAVVVCLAPNLLALVAVELARGRGPTVTTGVLLVSFLVRPVVAMGLGLAAYYLLPGLEGRALALLVWGALFYLILLATESVVVSRRVAGTTAGR
;
A
#
# COMPACT_ATOMS: atom_id res chain seq x y z
N MET A 1 1.20 -9.11 7.54
CA MET A 1 0.65 -9.24 6.18
C MET A 1 -0.88 -9.30 6.17
N GLY A 2 -1.53 -10.27 6.84
CA GLY A 2 -3.00 -10.44 6.74
C GLY A 2 -3.84 -9.20 7.06
N ILE A 3 -3.47 -8.41 8.06
CA ILE A 3 -4.21 -7.19 8.44
C ILE A 3 -4.16 -6.11 7.35
N VAL A 4 -3.00 -5.89 6.72
CA VAL A 4 -2.84 -4.89 5.66
C VAL A 4 -3.59 -5.31 4.39
N LEU A 5 -3.59 -6.61 4.09
CA LEU A 5 -4.38 -7.16 2.99
C LEU A 5 -5.89 -6.96 3.24
N ALA A 6 -6.37 -7.30 4.45
CA ALA A 6 -7.76 -7.11 4.83
C ALA A 6 -8.17 -5.64 4.79
N ALA A 7 -7.30 -4.73 5.25
CA ALA A 7 -7.53 -3.29 5.16
C ALA A 7 -7.60 -2.79 3.71
N ALA A 8 -6.78 -3.35 2.80
CA ALA A 8 -6.86 -3.03 1.38
C ALA A 8 -8.21 -3.42 0.78
N VAL A 9 -8.65 -4.65 1.06
CA VAL A 9 -9.95 -5.17 0.59
C VAL A 9 -11.10 -4.36 1.16
N LEU A 10 -11.08 -4.07 2.47
CA LEU A 10 -12.12 -3.27 3.12
C LEU A 10 -12.14 -1.84 2.61
N ALA A 11 -10.98 -1.20 2.45
CA ALA A 11 -10.89 0.15 1.91
C ALA A 11 -11.45 0.21 0.48
N TRP A 12 -11.15 -0.79 -0.34
CA TRP A 12 -11.72 -0.91 -1.67
C TRP A 12 -13.25 -1.08 -1.62
N LEU A 13 -13.75 -2.02 -0.83
CA LEU A 13 -15.20 -2.27 -0.73
C LEU A 13 -15.97 -1.05 -0.21
N VAL A 14 -15.44 -0.36 0.80
CA VAL A 14 -16.10 0.79 1.46
C VAL A 14 -16.01 2.06 0.64
N LEU A 15 -14.94 2.28 -0.13
CA LEU A 15 -14.77 3.50 -0.89
C LEU A 15 -15.13 3.31 -2.37
N ALA A 16 -14.55 2.31 -3.03
CA ALA A 16 -14.80 2.05 -4.45
C ALA A 16 -16.21 1.51 -4.69
N GLY A 17 -16.74 0.66 -3.79
CA GLY A 17 -18.10 0.12 -3.90
C GLY A 17 -19.18 1.21 -4.03
N PRO A 18 -19.30 2.14 -3.07
CA PRO A 18 -20.24 3.25 -3.16
C PRO A 18 -19.96 4.20 -4.33
N ALA A 19 -18.69 4.47 -4.64
CA ALA A 19 -18.34 5.33 -5.76
C ALA A 19 -18.79 4.75 -7.10
N MET A 20 -18.72 3.42 -7.28
CA MET A 20 -19.22 2.73 -8.47
C MET A 20 -20.76 2.83 -8.59
N LEU A 21 -21.48 2.69 -7.47
CA LEU A 21 -22.95 2.78 -7.45
C LEU A 21 -23.46 4.19 -7.76
N LEU A 22 -22.66 5.22 -7.49
CA LEU A 22 -23.00 6.63 -7.73
C LEU A 22 -22.52 7.15 -9.10
N GLY A 23 -22.08 6.26 -10.00
CA GLY A 23 -21.61 6.64 -11.35
C GLY A 23 -20.19 7.22 -11.39
N GLY A 24 -19.40 7.00 -10.35
CA GLY A 24 -17.99 7.38 -10.26
C GLY A 24 -17.04 6.41 -10.99
N ALA A 25 -15.74 6.50 -10.68
CA ALA A 25 -14.71 5.68 -11.33
C ALA A 25 -14.95 4.18 -11.08
N GLY A 26 -14.95 3.39 -12.17
CA GLY A 26 -15.21 1.96 -12.14
C GLY A 26 -14.04 1.11 -11.61
N PRO A 27 -14.22 -0.22 -11.56
CA PRO A 27 -13.21 -1.16 -11.07
C PRO A 27 -11.94 -1.11 -11.93
N GLU A 28 -12.04 -0.70 -13.19
CA GLU A 28 -10.90 -0.48 -14.08
C GLU A 28 -9.91 0.59 -13.59
N VAL A 29 -10.33 1.48 -12.69
CA VAL A 29 -9.45 2.51 -12.08
C VAL A 29 -9.10 2.16 -10.64
N THR A 30 -10.09 1.72 -9.87
CA THR A 30 -9.94 1.52 -8.42
C THR A 30 -9.15 0.26 -8.08
N VAL A 31 -9.29 -0.83 -8.84
CA VAL A 31 -8.52 -2.06 -8.62
C VAL A 31 -7.03 -1.84 -8.88
N PRO A 32 -6.60 -1.27 -10.02
CA PRO A 32 -5.19 -0.94 -10.23
C PRO A 32 -4.65 0.02 -9.17
N ALA A 33 -5.42 1.04 -8.77
CA ALA A 33 -5.00 1.97 -7.72
C ALA A 33 -4.70 1.25 -6.39
N VAL A 34 -5.58 0.35 -5.94
CA VAL A 34 -5.33 -0.45 -4.72
C VAL A 34 -4.09 -1.32 -4.87
N VAL A 35 -3.95 -2.02 -6.01
CA VAL A 35 -2.83 -2.95 -6.23
C VAL A 35 -1.49 -2.21 -6.23
N VAL A 36 -1.43 -1.07 -6.94
CA VAL A 36 -0.24 -0.20 -6.99
C VAL A 36 0.14 0.29 -5.60
N CYS A 37 -0.84 0.63 -4.75
CA CYS A 37 -0.60 1.05 -3.37
C CYS A 37 -0.29 -0.10 -2.42
N LEU A 38 -0.80 -1.31 -2.69
CA LEU A 38 -0.60 -2.48 -1.85
C LEU A 38 0.80 -3.09 -2.03
N ALA A 39 1.31 -3.13 -3.26
CA ALA A 39 2.62 -3.70 -3.58
C ALA A 39 3.79 -3.15 -2.72
N PRO A 40 4.01 -1.82 -2.61
CA PRO A 40 5.06 -1.27 -1.75
C PRO A 40 4.83 -1.57 -0.26
N ASN A 41 3.57 -1.72 0.16
CA ASN A 41 3.21 -2.08 1.54
C ASN A 41 3.55 -3.54 1.88
N LEU A 42 3.29 -4.45 0.96
CA LEU A 42 3.69 -5.84 1.12
C LEU A 42 5.21 -5.99 1.08
N LEU A 43 5.89 -5.26 0.20
CA LEU A 43 7.35 -5.30 0.09
C LEU A 43 8.03 -4.84 1.38
N ALA A 44 7.52 -3.79 2.02
CA ALA A 44 7.99 -3.33 3.32
C ALA A 44 7.78 -4.36 4.44
N LEU A 45 6.59 -4.97 4.50
CA LEU A 45 6.32 -6.02 5.49
C LEU A 45 7.23 -7.25 5.29
N VAL A 46 7.47 -7.66 4.04
CA VAL A 46 8.37 -8.78 3.73
C VAL A 46 9.81 -8.43 4.14
N ALA A 47 10.26 -7.21 3.83
CA ALA A 47 11.59 -6.73 4.22
C ALA A 47 11.78 -6.76 5.76
N VAL A 48 10.75 -6.36 6.51
CA VAL A 48 10.77 -6.43 7.99
C VAL A 48 10.84 -7.87 8.49
N GLU A 49 10.07 -8.78 7.91
CA GLU A 49 10.12 -10.21 8.28
C GLU A 49 11.50 -10.82 7.95
N LEU A 50 12.10 -10.48 6.81
CA LEU A 50 13.45 -10.94 6.44
C LEU A 50 14.57 -10.36 7.33
N ALA A 51 14.34 -9.19 7.92
CA ALA A 51 15.25 -8.57 8.87
C ALA A 51 15.06 -9.07 10.31
N ARG A 52 14.00 -9.83 10.62
CA ARG A 52 13.79 -10.39 11.96
C ARG A 52 14.95 -11.30 12.35
N GLY A 53 15.47 -11.08 13.55
CA GLY A 53 16.62 -11.83 14.08
C GLY A 53 17.99 -11.31 13.61
N ARG A 54 18.05 -10.30 12.73
CA ARG A 54 19.29 -9.59 12.42
C ARG A 54 19.52 -8.45 13.42
N GLY A 55 20.79 -8.09 13.61
CA GLY A 55 21.19 -7.03 14.54
C GLY A 55 20.49 -5.68 14.24
N PRO A 56 20.39 -4.79 15.23
CA PRO A 56 19.60 -3.55 15.15
C PRO A 56 19.98 -2.67 13.95
N THR A 57 21.27 -2.59 13.61
CA THR A 57 21.77 -1.83 12.44
C THR A 57 21.21 -2.33 11.12
N VAL A 58 21.10 -3.65 10.95
CA VAL A 58 20.59 -4.26 9.71
C VAL A 58 19.09 -4.02 9.58
N THR A 59 18.35 -4.16 10.68
CA THR A 59 16.90 -3.89 10.71
C THR A 59 16.59 -2.43 10.36
N THR A 60 17.33 -1.47 10.94
CA THR A 60 17.17 -0.05 10.62
C THR A 60 17.52 0.22 9.15
N GLY A 61 18.62 -0.35 8.64
CA GLY A 61 19.00 -0.19 7.23
C GLY A 61 17.96 -0.72 6.26
N VAL A 62 17.39 -1.90 6.54
CA VAL A 62 16.34 -2.52 5.71
C VAL A 62 15.06 -1.67 5.70
N LEU A 63 14.66 -1.14 6.87
CA LEU A 63 13.52 -0.23 6.96
C LEU A 63 13.74 1.05 6.15
N LEU A 64 14.94 1.63 6.23
CA LEU A 64 15.30 2.87 5.53
C LEU A 64 15.30 2.68 4.01
N VAL A 65 15.91 1.59 3.53
CA VAL A 65 15.88 1.23 2.11
C VAL A 65 14.46 0.97 1.64
N SER A 66 13.67 0.22 2.41
CA SER A 66 12.28 -0.05 2.06
C SER A 66 11.42 1.21 1.99
N PHE A 67 11.70 2.21 2.83
CA PHE A 67 11.02 3.50 2.80
C PHE A 67 11.40 4.31 1.54
N LEU A 68 12.67 4.30 1.14
CA LEU A 68 13.17 5.01 -0.05
C LEU A 68 12.71 4.37 -1.37
N VAL A 69 12.65 3.04 -1.43
CA VAL A 69 12.22 2.30 -2.63
C VAL A 69 10.71 2.44 -2.87
N ARG A 70 9.95 2.70 -1.81
CA ARG A 70 8.49 2.79 -1.80
C ARG A 70 7.88 3.74 -2.83
N PRO A 71 8.24 5.04 -2.89
CA PRO A 71 7.72 5.96 -3.89
C PRO A 71 8.11 5.54 -5.30
N VAL A 72 9.32 4.98 -5.49
CA VAL A 72 9.79 4.52 -6.81
C VAL A 72 8.94 3.36 -7.31
N VAL A 73 8.65 2.38 -6.46
CA VAL A 73 7.78 1.24 -6.80
C VAL A 73 6.35 1.71 -7.06
N ALA A 74 5.79 2.57 -6.20
CA ALA A 74 4.44 3.10 -6.38
C ALA A 74 4.30 3.89 -7.69
N MET A 75 5.26 4.77 -7.98
CA MET A 75 5.27 5.59 -9.18
C MET A 75 5.49 4.75 -10.44
N GLY A 76 6.42 3.79 -10.40
CA GLY A 76 6.68 2.87 -11.51
C GLY A 76 5.47 1.97 -11.82
N LEU A 77 4.84 1.40 -10.80
CA LEU A 77 3.64 0.58 -10.98
C LEU A 77 2.43 1.40 -11.43
N GLY A 78 2.26 2.62 -10.91
CA GLY A 78 1.20 3.53 -11.35
C GLY A 78 1.35 3.93 -12.82
N LEU A 79 2.59 4.22 -13.25
CA LEU A 79 2.89 4.52 -14.65
C LEU A 79 2.69 3.30 -15.55
N ALA A 80 3.15 2.12 -15.11
CA ALA A 80 2.94 0.88 -15.84
C ALA A 80 1.45 0.55 -15.98
N ALA A 81 0.65 0.72 -14.92
CA ALA A 81 -0.79 0.54 -14.97
C ALA A 81 -1.43 1.48 -16.00
N TYR A 82 -1.06 2.76 -16.00
CA TYR A 82 -1.58 3.75 -16.95
C TYR A 82 -1.33 3.39 -18.42
N TYR A 83 -0.14 2.88 -18.75
CA TYR A 83 0.20 2.51 -20.14
C TYR A 83 -0.32 1.13 -20.57
N LEU A 84 -0.51 0.21 -19.63
CA LEU A 84 -0.91 -1.17 -19.94
C LEU A 84 -2.43 -1.37 -19.94
N LEU A 85 -3.19 -0.51 -19.26
CA LEU A 85 -4.63 -0.67 -19.11
C LEU A 85 -5.38 0.38 -19.95
N PRO A 86 -6.03 -0.02 -21.05
CA PRO A 86 -6.77 0.93 -21.91
C PRO A 86 -7.94 1.61 -21.17
N GLY A 87 -8.45 1.02 -20.09
CA GLY A 87 -9.47 1.62 -19.23
C GLY A 87 -9.00 2.84 -18.41
N LEU A 88 -7.70 3.16 -18.42
CA LEU A 88 -7.12 4.31 -17.73
C LEU A 88 -6.84 5.51 -18.65
N GLU A 89 -7.02 5.36 -19.97
CA GLU A 89 -6.84 6.46 -20.92
C GLU A 89 -7.81 7.60 -20.59
N GLY A 90 -7.28 8.82 -20.45
CA GLY A 90 -8.04 10.00 -20.02
C GLY A 90 -8.44 10.04 -18.54
N ARG A 91 -8.11 9.01 -17.73
CA ARG A 91 -8.51 8.90 -16.30
C ARG A 91 -7.33 8.99 -15.33
N ALA A 92 -6.21 9.58 -15.74
CA ALA A 92 -5.00 9.73 -14.92
C ALA A 92 -5.26 10.40 -13.56
N LEU A 93 -6.10 11.44 -13.53
CA LEU A 93 -6.44 12.15 -12.29
C LEU A 93 -7.23 11.25 -11.33
N ALA A 94 -8.16 10.45 -11.84
CA ALA A 94 -8.89 9.49 -11.01
C ALA A 94 -7.95 8.43 -10.43
N LEU A 95 -7.02 7.90 -11.22
CA LEU A 95 -5.99 6.96 -10.74
C LEU A 95 -5.14 7.58 -9.61
N LEU A 96 -4.75 8.85 -9.76
CA LEU A 96 -3.97 9.56 -8.73
C LEU A 96 -4.76 9.80 -7.45
N VAL A 97 -6.02 10.25 -7.54
CA VAL A 97 -6.87 10.50 -6.36
C VAL A 97 -7.16 9.20 -5.61
N TRP A 98 -7.55 8.15 -6.34
CA TRP A 98 -7.79 6.83 -5.74
C TRP A 98 -6.50 6.23 -5.17
N GLY A 99 -5.39 6.36 -5.89
CA GLY A 99 -4.08 5.93 -5.41
C GLY A 99 -3.69 6.65 -4.13
N ALA A 100 -3.86 7.98 -4.05
CA ALA A 100 -3.58 8.74 -2.83
C ALA A 100 -4.44 8.30 -1.65
N LEU A 101 -5.75 8.10 -1.86
CA LEU A 101 -6.68 7.62 -0.83
C LEU A 101 -6.27 6.24 -0.30
N PHE A 102 -6.05 5.27 -1.19
CA PHE A 102 -5.64 3.92 -0.77
C PHE A 102 -4.26 3.92 -0.13
N TYR A 103 -3.32 4.72 -0.64
CA TYR A 103 -2.00 4.85 -0.05
C TYR A 103 -2.05 5.34 1.40
N LEU A 104 -2.84 6.38 1.70
CA LEU A 104 -2.98 6.91 3.06
C LEU A 104 -3.59 5.89 4.02
N ILE A 105 -4.63 5.16 3.60
CA ILE A 105 -5.29 4.16 4.45
C ILE A 105 -4.35 2.98 4.73
N LEU A 106 -3.65 2.50 3.72
CA LEU A 106 -2.71 1.40 3.87
C LEU A 106 -1.49 1.80 4.70
N LEU A 107 -0.98 3.02 4.49
CA LEU A 107 0.12 3.57 5.29
C LEU A 107 -0.28 3.73 6.76
N ALA A 108 -1.49 4.24 7.04
CA ALA A 108 -2.02 4.33 8.40
C ALA A 108 -2.15 2.95 9.05
N THR A 109 -2.73 1.99 8.33
CA THR A 109 -2.89 0.61 8.81
C THR A 109 -1.54 -0.04 9.11
N GLU A 110 -0.58 0.08 8.20
CA GLU A 110 0.77 -0.43 8.39
C GLU A 110 1.45 0.22 9.60
N SER A 111 1.35 1.55 9.75
CA SER A 111 1.92 2.29 10.89
C SER A 111 1.37 1.78 12.22
N VAL A 112 0.08 1.45 12.28
CA VAL A 112 -0.55 0.83 13.47
C VAL A 112 -0.03 -0.59 13.70
N VAL A 113 0.12 -1.40 12.65
CA VAL A 113 0.63 -2.78 12.77
C VAL A 113 2.10 -2.79 13.22
N VAL A 114 2.93 -1.91 12.67
CA VAL A 114 4.35 -1.78 13.03
C VAL A 114 4.49 -1.28 14.46
N SER A 115 3.76 -0.23 14.85
CA SER A 115 3.83 0.31 16.22
C SER A 115 3.42 -0.71 17.27
N ARG A 116 2.34 -1.49 17.05
CA ARG A 116 1.92 -2.57 17.95
C ARG A 116 2.95 -3.69 18.04
N ARG A 117 3.60 -4.05 16.92
CA ARG A 117 4.66 -5.07 16.91
C ARG A 117 5.88 -4.61 17.69
N VAL A 118 6.27 -3.34 17.58
CA VAL A 118 7.39 -2.76 18.34
C VAL A 118 7.05 -2.64 19.83
N ALA A 119 5.87 -2.14 20.20
CA ALA A 119 5.44 -2.02 21.60
C ALA A 119 5.30 -3.38 22.31
N GLY A 120 4.80 -4.40 21.62
CA GLY A 120 4.71 -5.76 22.16
C GLY A 120 6.08 -6.39 22.43
N THR A 121 7.12 -6.00 21.69
CA THR A 121 8.49 -6.49 21.94
C THR A 121 9.18 -5.81 23.12
N THR A 122 8.75 -4.61 23.54
CA THR A 122 9.29 -3.91 24.71
C THR A 122 8.64 -4.33 26.03
N ALA A 123 7.38 -4.80 26.02
CA ALA A 123 6.69 -5.25 27.24
C ALA A 123 7.08 -6.68 27.69
N GLY A 124 7.81 -7.43 26.86
CA GLY A 124 8.31 -8.78 27.15
C GLY A 124 9.77 -8.84 27.62
N ARG A 125 10.39 -7.69 27.92
CA ARG A 125 11.71 -7.57 28.55
C ARG A 125 11.55 -6.92 29.91
#